data_AF-A0AAE3R383-F1
#
_entry.id   AF-A0AAE3R383-F1
#
_cell.length_a   1.000
_cell.length_b   1.000
_cell.length_c   1.000
_cell.angle_alpha   90.00
_cell.angle_beta   90.00
_cell.angle_gamma   90.00
#
_symmetry.space_group_name_H-M   'P 1'
#
loop_
_entity.id
_entity.type
_entity.pdbx_description
1 polymer ?
#
loop_
_entity_poly.entity_id
_entity_poly.type
_entity_poly.pdbx_seq_one_letter_code
_entity_poly.pdbx_strand_id
1 'polypeptide(L)'
;MSDENIIARIRQGDESKLMAIYRAYRNDFIFWAMRHFSCNEEIAKDVFQVAITIFYENIMSGKLSKLSSSVKTYLFAIGKNKLHENQVARERDLKIQQFEQDKIKDGFQLENIEGETSEEKEGMYKMLEKALVELGEPCRTVLEMYYYQDLSIEELATKMDYKSTDSAKTQKYKCLTRLKKIFQESVPGIKNI
;
A
#
# COMPACT_ATOMS: atom_id res chain seq x y z
N MET A 1 30.59 -32.59 0.46
CA MET A 1 31.36 -31.47 -0.13
C MET A 1 31.25 -30.32 0.85
N SER A 2 32.36 -29.80 1.38
CA SER A 2 32.29 -28.78 2.44
C SER A 2 31.87 -27.41 1.90
N ASP A 3 31.02 -26.72 2.65
CA ASP A 3 30.47 -25.40 2.32
C ASP A 3 31.56 -24.32 2.13
N GLU A 4 32.73 -24.51 2.75
CA GLU A 4 33.90 -23.63 2.58
C GLU A 4 34.47 -23.64 1.15
N ASN A 5 34.31 -24.75 0.42
CA ASN A 5 34.76 -24.86 -0.98
C ASN A 5 33.86 -24.02 -1.91
N ILE A 6 32.58 -23.85 -1.57
CA ILE A 6 31.60 -23.15 -2.40
C ILE A 6 31.89 -21.65 -2.44
N ILE A 7 32.10 -21.01 -1.28
CA ILE A 7 32.41 -19.58 -1.19
C ILE A 7 33.70 -19.26 -1.93
N ALA A 8 34.75 -20.05 -1.71
CA ALA A 8 36.06 -19.83 -2.32
C ALA A 8 36.00 -19.88 -3.86
N ARG A 9 35.28 -20.87 -4.42
CA ARG A 9 35.11 -20.99 -5.87
C ARG A 9 34.31 -19.86 -6.47
N ILE A 10 33.21 -19.46 -5.84
CA ILE A 10 32.40 -18.33 -6.31
C ILE A 10 33.23 -17.04 -6.30
N ARG A 11 34.03 -16.80 -5.24
CA ARG A 11 34.91 -15.63 -5.16
C ARG A 11 36.00 -15.61 -6.25
N GLN A 12 36.40 -16.77 -6.75
CA GLN A 12 37.34 -16.91 -7.87
C GLN A 12 36.67 -16.72 -9.25
N GLY A 13 35.39 -16.37 -9.30
CA GLY A 13 34.65 -16.16 -10.56
C GLY A 13 34.04 -17.42 -11.16
N ASP A 14 33.95 -18.53 -10.41
CA ASP A 14 33.33 -19.77 -10.88
C ASP A 14 31.79 -19.68 -10.85
N GLU A 15 31.23 -19.07 -11.91
CA GLU A 15 29.78 -18.94 -12.09
C GLU A 15 29.04 -20.28 -12.18
N SER A 16 29.74 -21.36 -12.56
CA SER A 16 29.13 -22.70 -12.65
C SER A 16 28.60 -23.17 -11.30
N LYS A 17 29.26 -22.77 -10.20
CA LYS A 17 28.82 -23.08 -8.84
C LYS A 17 27.59 -22.30 -8.43
N LEU A 18 27.52 -21.02 -8.78
CA LEU A 18 26.33 -20.22 -8.54
C LEU A 18 25.13 -20.80 -9.31
N MET A 19 25.33 -21.19 -10.57
CA MET A 19 24.27 -21.78 -11.39
C MET A 19 23.82 -23.15 -10.86
N ALA A 20 24.74 -23.97 -10.34
CA ALA A 20 24.39 -25.23 -9.71
C ALA A 20 23.51 -25.02 -8.46
N ILE A 21 23.84 -24.04 -7.63
CA ILE A 21 23.05 -23.66 -6.45
C ILE A 21 21.66 -23.17 -6.86
N TYR A 22 21.59 -22.31 -7.89
CA TYR A 22 20.33 -21.82 -8.43
C TYR A 22 19.42 -22.97 -8.85
N ARG A 23 19.92 -23.89 -9.68
CA ARG A 23 19.15 -25.05 -10.17
C ARG A 23 18.72 -25.99 -9.05
N ALA A 24 19.57 -26.18 -8.04
CA ALA A 24 19.30 -27.08 -6.93
C ALA A 24 18.16 -26.59 -6.01
N TYR A 25 18.06 -25.27 -5.78
CA TYR A 25 17.17 -24.74 -4.75
C TYR A 25 16.01 -23.89 -5.25
N ARG A 26 15.98 -23.53 -6.54
CA ARG A 26 14.92 -22.68 -7.11
C ARG A 26 13.53 -23.23 -6.89
N ASN A 27 13.28 -24.47 -7.33
CA ASN A 27 11.93 -25.04 -7.28
C ASN A 27 11.49 -25.26 -5.83
N ASP A 28 12.39 -25.77 -4.97
CA ASP A 28 12.16 -25.89 -3.53
C ASP A 28 11.76 -24.56 -2.90
N PHE A 29 12.47 -23.48 -3.24
CA PHE A 29 12.17 -22.14 -2.73
C PHE A 29 10.81 -21.65 -3.22
N ILE A 30 10.50 -21.81 -4.51
CA ILE A 30 9.22 -21.39 -5.09
C ILE A 30 8.06 -22.11 -4.40
N PHE A 31 8.14 -23.44 -4.26
CA PHE A 31 7.10 -24.21 -3.58
C PHE A 31 6.95 -23.82 -2.10
N TRP A 32 8.07 -23.63 -1.41
CA TRP A 32 8.07 -23.18 -0.02
C TRP A 32 7.45 -21.77 0.12
N ALA A 33 7.83 -20.83 -0.74
CA ALA A 33 7.33 -19.46 -0.73
C ALA A 33 5.82 -19.42 -0.96
N MET A 34 5.32 -20.08 -2.01
CA MET A 34 3.89 -20.13 -2.33
C MET A 34 3.06 -20.82 -1.24
N ARG A 35 3.65 -21.76 -0.49
CA ARG A 35 2.96 -22.45 0.61
C ARG A 35 2.85 -21.60 1.88
N HIS A 36 3.85 -20.75 2.15
CA HIS A 36 3.97 -20.04 3.43
C HIS A 36 3.69 -18.54 3.33
N PHE A 37 3.63 -17.98 2.12
CA PHE A 37 3.43 -16.56 1.87
C PHE A 37 2.37 -16.35 0.81
N SER A 38 1.67 -15.22 0.88
CA SER A 38 0.65 -14.82 -0.10
C SER A 38 1.29 -14.26 -1.38
N CYS A 39 2.06 -15.08 -2.09
CA CYS A 39 2.68 -14.74 -3.38
C CYS A 39 2.34 -15.76 -4.47
N ASN A 40 2.31 -15.30 -5.72
CA ASN A 40 2.21 -16.19 -6.88
C ASN A 40 3.60 -16.71 -7.31
N GLU A 41 3.63 -17.60 -8.29
CA GLU A 41 4.87 -18.22 -8.78
C GLU A 41 5.86 -17.19 -9.35
N GLU A 42 5.38 -16.16 -10.05
CA GLU A 42 6.23 -15.11 -10.63
C GLU A 42 6.96 -14.32 -9.55
N ILE A 43 6.23 -13.86 -8.53
CA ILE A 43 6.82 -13.16 -7.38
C ILE A 43 7.84 -14.07 -6.67
N ALA A 44 7.53 -15.36 -6.50
CA ALA A 44 8.45 -16.29 -5.86
C ALA A 44 9.75 -16.49 -6.69
N LYS A 45 9.64 -16.53 -8.03
CA LYS A 45 10.79 -16.58 -8.95
C LYS A 45 11.66 -15.33 -8.83
N ASP A 46 11.04 -14.16 -8.83
CA ASP A 46 11.73 -12.88 -8.73
C ASP A 46 12.46 -12.74 -7.40
N VAL A 47 11.79 -13.11 -6.30
CA VAL A 47 12.42 -13.11 -4.97
C VAL A 47 13.60 -14.07 -4.92
N PHE A 48 13.49 -15.27 -5.51
CA PHE A 48 14.61 -16.20 -5.53
C PHE A 48 15.80 -15.66 -6.34
N GLN A 49 15.53 -15.00 -7.46
CA GLN A 49 16.56 -14.32 -8.26
C GLN A 49 17.29 -13.28 -7.42
N VAL A 50 16.54 -12.43 -6.70
CA VAL A 50 17.10 -11.43 -5.78
C VAL A 50 17.92 -12.09 -4.66
N ALA A 51 17.43 -13.20 -4.08
CA ALA A 51 18.15 -13.91 -3.03
C ALA A 51 19.50 -14.46 -3.50
N ILE A 52 19.55 -14.97 -4.74
CA ILE A 52 20.80 -15.46 -5.37
C ILE A 52 21.76 -14.30 -5.66
N THR A 53 21.25 -13.17 -6.17
CA THR A 53 22.07 -11.97 -6.39
C THR A 53 22.69 -11.46 -5.09
N ILE A 54 21.89 -11.32 -4.03
CA ILE A 54 22.35 -10.89 -2.71
C ILE A 54 23.37 -11.88 -2.13
N PHE A 55 23.14 -13.19 -2.32
CA PHE A 55 24.10 -14.21 -1.91
C PHE A 55 25.46 -14.05 -2.62
N TYR A 56 25.45 -13.87 -3.93
CA TYR A 56 26.66 -13.62 -4.73
C TYR A 56 27.37 -12.33 -4.28
N GLU A 57 26.66 -11.22 -4.17
CA GLU A 57 27.21 -9.94 -3.74
C GLU A 57 27.83 -10.00 -2.33
N ASN A 58 27.19 -10.73 -1.41
CA ASN A 58 27.73 -10.93 -0.07
C ASN A 58 29.05 -11.72 -0.10
N ILE A 59 29.20 -12.70 -0.99
CA ILE A 59 30.46 -13.44 -1.16
C ILE A 59 31.55 -12.54 -1.73
N MET A 60 31.23 -11.80 -2.79
CA MET A 60 32.17 -10.94 -3.52
C MET A 60 32.65 -9.76 -2.68
N SER A 61 31.74 -9.14 -1.91
CA SER A 61 32.07 -8.05 -0.98
C SER A 61 32.77 -8.50 0.30
N GLY A 62 32.90 -9.82 0.53
CA GLY A 62 33.51 -10.38 1.74
C GLY A 62 32.58 -10.40 2.97
N LYS A 63 31.36 -9.86 2.87
CA LYS A 63 30.32 -9.94 3.92
C LYS A 63 30.01 -11.38 4.32
N LEU A 64 30.03 -12.30 3.35
CA LEU A 64 29.93 -13.73 3.56
C LEU A 64 31.30 -14.38 3.33
N SER A 65 32.03 -14.63 4.41
CA SER A 65 33.33 -15.31 4.40
C SER A 65 33.25 -16.77 4.82
N LYS A 66 32.28 -17.12 5.67
CA LYS A 66 31.97 -18.48 6.11
C LYS A 66 30.45 -18.66 6.25
N LEU A 67 29.98 -19.86 5.95
CA LEU A 67 28.59 -20.26 6.15
C LEU A 67 28.43 -20.82 7.57
N SER A 68 27.54 -20.21 8.36
CA SER A 68 27.11 -20.72 9.68
C SER A 68 25.94 -21.72 9.57
N SER A 69 25.32 -21.80 8.40
CA SER A 69 24.21 -22.70 8.06
C SER A 69 24.38 -23.18 6.63
N SER A 70 23.61 -24.20 6.22
CA SER A 70 23.62 -24.63 4.81
C SER A 70 23.27 -23.48 3.85
N VAL A 71 23.80 -23.54 2.63
CA VAL A 71 23.49 -22.59 1.54
C VAL A 71 21.98 -22.42 1.36
N LYS A 72 21.23 -23.55 1.41
CA LYS A 72 19.77 -23.55 1.32
C LYS A 72 19.13 -22.68 2.40
N THR A 73 19.54 -22.86 3.66
CA THR A 73 19.01 -22.09 4.79
C THR A 73 19.30 -20.59 4.62
N TYR A 74 20.50 -20.25 4.19
CA TYR A 74 20.91 -18.86 3.97
C TYR A 74 20.07 -18.18 2.87
N LEU A 75 19.90 -18.85 1.72
CA LEU A 75 19.07 -18.35 0.62
C LEU A 75 17.60 -18.18 1.03
N PHE A 76 17.06 -19.16 1.77
CA PHE A 76 15.68 -19.10 2.26
C PHE A 76 15.49 -17.98 3.28
N ALA A 77 16.49 -17.70 4.11
CA ALA A 77 16.46 -16.57 5.04
C ALA A 77 16.42 -15.22 4.32
N ILE A 78 17.25 -15.04 3.28
CA ILE A 78 17.20 -13.82 2.43
C ILE A 78 15.83 -13.70 1.78
N GLY A 79 15.38 -14.77 1.11
CA GLY A 79 14.09 -14.77 0.42
C GLY A 79 12.90 -14.54 1.35
N LYS A 80 12.93 -15.10 2.57
CA LYS A 80 11.93 -14.84 3.62
C LYS A 80 11.80 -13.34 3.92
N ASN A 81 12.93 -12.67 4.14
CA ASN A 81 12.93 -11.24 4.45
C ASN A 81 12.36 -10.44 3.27
N LYS A 82 12.72 -10.79 2.03
CA LYS A 82 12.17 -10.17 0.82
C LYS A 82 10.68 -10.41 0.62
N LEU A 83 10.18 -11.60 0.94
CA LEU A 83 8.73 -11.87 0.91
C LEU A 83 7.97 -11.03 1.94
N HIS A 84 8.52 -10.84 3.14
CA HIS A 84 7.92 -9.95 4.14
C HIS A 84 7.92 -8.49 3.69
N GLU A 85 9.03 -7.99 3.12
CA GLU A 85 9.09 -6.64 2.54
C GLU A 85 8.00 -6.44 1.47
N ASN A 86 7.86 -7.40 0.54
CA ASN A 86 6.84 -7.37 -0.50
C ASN A 86 5.41 -7.39 0.07
N GLN A 87 5.17 -8.19 1.11
CA GLN A 87 3.86 -8.28 1.75
C GLN A 87 3.49 -6.94 2.42
N VAL A 88 4.41 -6.33 3.16
CA VAL A 88 4.18 -5.03 3.82
C VAL A 88 3.93 -3.93 2.80
N ALA A 89 4.68 -3.92 1.69
CA ALA A 89 4.45 -2.97 0.59
C ALA A 89 3.05 -3.15 -0.01
N ARG A 90 2.65 -4.40 -0.32
CA ARG A 90 1.33 -4.70 -0.87
C ARG A 90 0.19 -4.32 0.07
N GLU A 91 0.34 -4.55 1.37
CA GLU A 91 -0.65 -4.15 2.37
C GLU A 91 -0.83 -2.62 2.43
N ARG A 92 0.26 -1.85 2.25
CA ARG A 92 0.17 -0.39 2.15
C ARG A 92 -0.54 0.04 0.87
N ASP A 93 -0.18 -0.54 -0.27
CA ASP A 93 -0.80 -0.21 -1.56
C ASP A 93 -2.30 -0.51 -1.55
N LEU A 94 -2.71 -1.64 -0.96
CA LEU A 94 -4.12 -2.01 -0.80
C LEU A 94 -4.88 -1.00 0.08
N LYS A 95 -4.27 -0.51 1.17
CA LYS A 95 -4.89 0.52 2.02
C LYS A 95 -5.07 1.83 1.27
N ILE A 96 -4.08 2.25 0.49
CA ILE A 96 -4.17 3.46 -0.36
C ILE A 96 -5.30 3.27 -1.38
N GLN A 97 -5.34 2.14 -2.08
CA GLN A 97 -6.41 1.85 -3.05
C GLN A 97 -7.80 1.84 -2.41
N GLN A 98 -7.94 1.31 -1.19
CA GLN A 98 -9.20 1.34 -0.46
C GLN A 98 -9.61 2.76 -0.08
N PHE A 99 -8.66 3.58 0.37
CA PHE A 99 -8.91 4.98 0.70
C PHE A 99 -9.38 5.78 -0.53
N GLU A 100 -8.71 5.59 -1.68
CA GLU A 100 -9.10 6.20 -2.95
C GLU A 100 -10.48 5.72 -3.43
N GLN A 101 -10.77 4.41 -3.33
CA GLN A 101 -12.09 3.88 -3.67
C GLN A 101 -13.20 4.44 -2.77
N ASP A 102 -12.93 4.61 -1.47
CA ASP A 102 -13.91 5.17 -0.55
C ASP A 102 -14.23 6.63 -0.89
N LYS A 103 -13.24 7.44 -1.33
CA LYS A 103 -13.47 8.80 -1.86
C LYS A 103 -14.34 8.79 -3.12
N ILE A 104 -14.09 7.85 -4.05
CA ILE A 104 -14.91 7.71 -5.27
C ILE A 104 -16.36 7.35 -4.94
N LYS A 105 -16.58 6.39 -4.02
CA LYS A 105 -17.94 5.96 -3.60
C LYS A 105 -18.74 7.07 -2.93
N ASP A 106 -18.08 8.00 -2.26
CA ASP A 106 -18.71 9.16 -1.64
C ASP A 106 -19.30 10.15 -2.69
N GLY A 107 -19.07 9.89 -3.99
CA GLY A 107 -19.53 10.74 -5.09
C GLY A 107 -18.58 11.91 -5.36
N PHE A 108 -17.36 11.86 -4.82
CA PHE A 108 -16.27 12.76 -5.20
C PHE A 108 -15.60 12.26 -6.51
N GLN A 109 -16.40 12.10 -7.56
CA GLN A 109 -15.85 12.20 -8.91
C GLN A 109 -15.73 13.70 -9.19
N LEU A 110 -14.51 14.20 -9.32
CA LEU A 110 -14.23 15.51 -9.93
C LEU A 110 -14.60 15.53 -11.44
N GLU A 111 -15.31 14.51 -11.93
CA GLU A 111 -15.95 14.52 -13.23
C GLU A 111 -17.23 15.36 -13.09
N ASN A 112 -17.10 16.61 -13.53
CA ASN A 112 -18.18 17.51 -13.91
C ASN A 112 -18.90 18.22 -12.75
N ILE A 113 -18.15 19.01 -11.96
CA ILE A 113 -18.68 20.34 -11.62
C ILE A 113 -18.66 21.15 -12.93
N GLU A 114 -19.70 20.99 -13.74
CA GLU A 114 -19.94 21.79 -14.95
C GLU A 114 -20.25 23.23 -14.53
N GLY A 115 -19.20 23.98 -14.20
CA GLY A 115 -19.17 25.42 -14.43
C GLY A 115 -18.57 25.63 -15.82
N GLU A 116 -19.35 26.18 -16.74
CA GLU A 116 -18.90 26.50 -18.09
C GLU A 116 -17.82 27.61 -18.06
N THR A 117 -17.77 28.40 -16.98
CA THR A 117 -16.87 29.53 -16.77
C THR A 117 -16.15 29.53 -15.41
N SER A 118 -15.09 30.33 -15.29
CA SER A 118 -14.34 30.50 -14.02
C SER A 118 -15.15 31.18 -12.92
N GLU A 119 -16.09 32.07 -13.27
CA GLU A 119 -16.93 32.80 -12.32
C GLU A 119 -17.98 31.89 -11.67
N GLU A 120 -18.57 30.96 -12.44
CA GLU A 120 -19.50 29.97 -11.93
C GLU A 120 -18.83 29.02 -10.93
N LYS A 121 -17.60 28.59 -11.23
CA LYS A 121 -16.80 27.78 -10.30
C LYS A 121 -16.54 28.52 -8.99
N GLU A 122 -16.15 29.79 -9.05
CA GLU A 122 -15.93 30.60 -7.85
C GLU A 122 -17.22 30.81 -7.03
N GLY A 123 -18.35 31.00 -7.70
CA GLY A 123 -19.68 31.03 -7.08
C GLY A 123 -19.99 29.73 -6.33
N MET A 124 -19.76 28.58 -6.96
CA MET A 124 -19.97 27.27 -6.34
C MET A 124 -19.05 27.04 -5.13
N TYR A 125 -17.78 27.44 -5.19
CA TYR A 125 -16.87 27.34 -4.04
C TYR A 125 -17.37 28.17 -2.85
N LYS A 126 -17.84 29.40 -3.07
CA LYS A 126 -18.41 30.25 -2.01
C LYS A 126 -19.66 29.62 -1.39
N MET A 127 -20.47 28.93 -2.19
CA MET A 127 -21.65 28.21 -1.70
C MET A 127 -21.28 26.98 -0.89
N LEU A 128 -20.24 26.24 -1.31
CA LEU A 128 -19.72 25.09 -0.58
C LEU A 128 -19.14 25.52 0.78
N GLU A 129 -18.39 26.62 0.82
CA GLU A 129 -17.85 27.19 2.05
C GLU A 129 -18.98 27.56 3.03
N LYS A 130 -20.04 28.22 2.55
CA LYS A 130 -21.23 28.50 3.37
C LYS A 130 -21.90 27.23 3.88
N ALA A 131 -22.07 26.22 3.03
CA ALA A 131 -22.67 24.95 3.41
C ALA A 131 -21.84 24.21 4.48
N LEU A 132 -20.51 24.27 4.40
CA LEU A 132 -19.61 23.73 5.43
C LEU A 132 -19.71 24.48 6.76
N VAL A 133 -19.89 25.80 6.72
CA VAL A 133 -20.13 26.61 7.93
C VAL A 133 -21.48 26.23 8.57
N GLU A 134 -22.54 26.09 7.77
CA GLU A 134 -23.87 25.71 8.25
C GLU A 134 -23.94 24.25 8.75
N LEU A 135 -23.13 23.36 8.18
CA LEU A 135 -23.02 21.97 8.62
C LEU A 135 -22.62 21.88 10.10
N GLY A 136 -21.71 22.75 10.54
CA GLY A 136 -21.27 22.86 11.93
C GLY A 136 -20.51 21.64 12.45
N GLU A 137 -20.11 21.73 13.73
CA GLU A 137 -19.35 20.67 14.40
C GLU A 137 -20.23 19.54 14.96
N PRO A 138 -19.74 18.29 15.04
CA PRO A 138 -18.40 17.83 14.65
C PRO A 138 -18.27 17.51 13.15
N CYS A 139 -19.34 17.68 12.37
CA CYS A 139 -19.38 17.20 10.99
C CYS A 139 -18.43 17.93 10.06
N ARG A 140 -18.26 19.25 10.23
CA ARG A 140 -17.27 20.03 9.51
C ARG A 140 -15.86 19.49 9.73
N THR A 141 -15.43 19.35 10.99
CA THR A 141 -14.12 18.78 11.33
C THR A 141 -13.93 17.38 10.75
N VAL A 142 -14.96 16.53 10.81
CA VAL A 142 -14.90 15.17 10.24
C VAL A 142 -14.58 15.19 8.75
N LEU A 143 -15.25 16.06 7.98
CA LEU A 143 -15.04 16.15 6.53
C LEU A 143 -13.71 16.84 6.18
N GLU A 144 -13.31 17.88 6.92
CA GLU A 144 -12.01 18.54 6.73
C GLU A 144 -10.85 17.58 7.02
N MET A 145 -10.89 16.83 8.12
CA MET A 145 -9.85 15.86 8.45
C MET A 145 -9.74 14.75 7.39
N TYR A 146 -10.87 14.27 6.87
CA TYR A 146 -10.87 13.17 5.90
C TYR A 146 -10.49 13.62 4.47
N TYR A 147 -11.08 14.72 3.97
CA TYR A 147 -10.90 15.14 2.57
C TYR A 147 -9.80 16.17 2.36
N TYR A 148 -9.52 17.02 3.36
CA TYR A 148 -8.50 18.08 3.22
C TYR A 148 -7.16 17.69 3.85
N GLN A 149 -7.19 16.96 4.98
CA GLN A 149 -5.98 16.49 5.65
C GLN A 149 -5.60 15.04 5.26
N ASP A 150 -6.37 14.39 4.39
CA ASP A 150 -6.15 13.02 3.91
C ASP A 150 -6.01 11.95 5.03
N LEU A 151 -6.68 12.15 6.17
CA LEU A 151 -6.67 11.14 7.22
C LEU A 151 -7.48 9.91 6.78
N SER A 152 -6.90 8.73 6.99
CA SER A 152 -7.63 7.47 6.90
C SER A 152 -8.80 7.42 7.90
N ILE A 153 -9.77 6.55 7.68
CA ILE A 153 -10.87 6.34 8.62
C ILE A 153 -10.36 5.94 10.01
N GLU A 154 -9.29 5.16 10.06
CA GLU A 154 -8.63 4.71 11.28
C GLU A 154 -8.03 5.89 12.07
N GLU A 155 -7.33 6.79 11.38
CA GLU A 155 -6.77 8.01 11.97
C GLU A 155 -7.87 8.97 12.40
N LEU A 156 -8.91 9.13 11.56
CA LEU A 156 -10.09 9.91 11.88
C LEU A 156 -10.79 9.38 13.13
N ALA A 157 -10.98 8.06 13.24
CA ALA A 157 -11.57 7.41 14.40
C ALA A 157 -10.77 7.70 15.68
N THR A 158 -9.44 7.61 15.59
CA THR A 158 -8.53 7.88 16.71
C THR A 158 -8.57 9.35 17.11
N LYS A 159 -8.50 10.27 16.14
CA LYS A 159 -8.38 11.71 16.39
C LYS A 159 -9.69 12.34 16.88
N MET A 160 -10.82 11.78 16.49
CA MET A 160 -12.16 12.20 16.92
C MET A 160 -12.70 11.39 18.11
N ASP A 161 -11.89 10.50 18.69
CA ASP A 161 -12.25 9.63 19.82
C ASP A 161 -13.52 8.78 19.59
N TYR A 162 -13.66 8.23 18.37
CA TYR A 162 -14.74 7.30 18.06
C TYR A 162 -14.42 5.90 18.56
N LYS A 163 -15.43 5.22 19.12
CA LYS A 163 -15.31 3.86 19.69
C LYS A 163 -14.85 2.79 18.70
N SER A 164 -15.07 3.01 17.40
CA SER A 164 -14.66 2.10 16.33
C SER A 164 -14.51 2.83 15.00
N THR A 165 -13.76 2.22 14.09
CA THR A 165 -13.63 2.67 12.68
C THR A 165 -14.99 2.71 11.98
N ASP A 166 -15.86 1.74 12.24
CA ASP A 166 -17.23 1.72 11.68
C ASP A 166 -18.09 2.89 12.16
N SER A 167 -17.90 3.32 13.41
CA SER A 167 -18.55 4.51 13.95
C SER A 167 -18.09 5.76 13.19
N ALA A 168 -16.79 5.89 12.93
CA ALA A 168 -16.23 6.98 12.13
C ALA A 168 -16.73 6.96 10.68
N LYS A 169 -16.79 5.79 10.02
CA LYS A 169 -17.36 5.63 8.67
C LYS A 169 -18.81 6.08 8.62
N THR A 170 -19.61 5.62 9.58
CA THR A 170 -21.03 5.95 9.67
C THR A 170 -21.24 7.44 9.89
N GLN A 171 -20.44 8.04 10.77
CA GLN A 171 -20.52 9.47 11.04
C GLN A 171 -20.09 10.31 9.84
N LYS A 172 -18.98 9.96 9.16
CA LYS A 172 -18.54 10.59 7.91
C LYS A 172 -19.66 10.56 6.88
N TYR A 173 -20.27 9.39 6.64
CA TYR A 173 -21.37 9.23 5.70
C TYR A 173 -22.54 10.17 6.03
N LYS A 174 -23.00 10.18 7.29
CA LYS A 174 -24.09 11.07 7.74
C LYS A 174 -23.75 12.54 7.53
N CYS A 175 -22.52 12.96 7.86
CA CYS A 175 -22.07 14.33 7.69
C CYS A 175 -22.03 14.73 6.21
N LEU A 176 -21.55 13.85 5.35
CA LEU A 176 -21.52 14.07 3.91
C LEU A 176 -22.94 14.16 3.32
N THR A 177 -23.85 13.26 3.71
CA THR A 177 -25.26 13.31 3.27
C THR A 177 -25.93 14.63 3.68
N ARG A 178 -25.66 15.09 4.92
CA ARG A 178 -26.18 16.37 5.39
C ARG A 178 -25.58 17.56 4.63
N LEU A 179 -24.28 17.55 4.35
CA LEU A 179 -23.62 18.56 3.54
C LEU A 179 -24.22 18.64 2.12
N LYS A 180 -24.39 17.49 1.46
CA LYS A 180 -25.04 17.41 0.14
C LYS A 180 -26.44 18.04 0.17
N LYS A 181 -27.22 17.77 1.20
CA LYS A 181 -28.57 18.33 1.36
C LYS A 181 -28.54 19.86 1.52
N ILE A 182 -27.70 20.39 2.42
CA ILE A 182 -27.55 21.84 2.63
C ILE A 182 -27.11 22.54 1.34
N PHE A 183 -26.14 21.94 0.63
CA PHE A 183 -25.63 22.47 -0.62
C PHE A 183 -26.71 22.48 -1.73
N GLN A 184 -27.50 21.41 -1.85
CA GLN A 184 -28.61 21.34 -2.82
C GLN A 184 -29.73 22.35 -2.51
N GLU A 185 -30.06 22.58 -1.24
CA GLU A 185 -31.05 23.60 -0.84
C GLU A 185 -30.54 25.03 -1.12
N SER A 186 -29.23 25.22 -1.13
CA SER A 186 -28.59 26.51 -1.40
C SER A 186 -28.47 26.81 -2.90
N VAL A 187 -28.49 25.80 -3.79
CA VAL A 187 -28.32 25.96 -5.24
C VAL A 187 -29.62 25.63 -6.00
N PRO A 188 -30.37 26.62 -6.50
CA PRO A 188 -31.54 26.37 -7.33
C PRO A 188 -31.10 25.78 -8.69
N GLY A 189 -31.41 24.49 -8.93
CA GLY A 189 -31.28 23.85 -10.25
C GLY A 189 -30.42 22.58 -10.31
N ILE A 190 -29.66 22.23 -9.27
CA ILE A 190 -28.86 20.99 -9.26
C ILE A 190 -29.74 19.81 -8.82
N LYS A 191 -30.17 18.97 -9.77
CA LYS A 191 -30.80 17.68 -9.48
C LYS A 191 -29.76 16.56 -9.61
N ASN A 192 -29.49 15.89 -8.49
CA ASN A 192 -28.65 14.68 -8.28
C ASN A 192 -27.12 14.88 -8.17
N ILE A 193 -26.61 14.82 -6.93
CA ILE A 193 -25.20 14.54 -6.51
C ILE A 193 -25.24 13.49 -5.40
#